data_AF-A0A0B8Q2X7-F1
#
_entry.id   AF-A0A0B8Q2X7-F1
#
_cell.length_a   1.000
_cell.length_b   1.000
_cell.length_c   1.000
_cell.angle_alpha   90.00
_cell.angle_beta   90.00
_cell.angle_gamma   90.00
#
_symmetry.space_group_name_H-M   'P 1'
#
loop_
_entity.id
_entity.type
_entity.pdbx_description
1 polymer ?
#
loop_
_entity_poly.entity_id
_entity_poly.type
_entity_poly.pdbx_seq_one_letter_code
_entity_poly.pdbx_strand_id
1 'polypeptide(L)' 'MEYEIVSQTKMKTCAKGSAKMVMFDFNKNQKVAIPEQLRNAIEQIESKPSCLANR' A
#
# COMPACT_ATOMS: atom_id res chain seq x y z
N MET A 1 2.12 2.76 3.77
CA MET A 1 2.32 1.43 3.18
C MET A 1 3.82 1.18 3.07
N GLU A 2 4.29 0.08 3.63
CA GLU A 2 5.69 -0.36 3.53
C GLU A 2 5.79 -1.45 2.48
N TYR A 3 6.89 -1.51 1.74
CA TYR A 3 7.12 -2.51 0.71
C TYR A 3 8.58 -2.98 0.69
N GLU A 4 8.77 -4.22 0.29
CA GLU A 4 10.09 -4.82 0.06
C GLU A 4 10.17 -5.37 -1.37
N ILE A 5 11.29 -5.14 -2.03
CA ILE A 5 11.63 -5.75 -3.32
C ILE A 5 12.58 -6.90 -3.04
N VAL A 6 12.17 -8.11 -3.38
CA VAL A 6 12.94 -9.34 -3.12
C VAL A 6 13.45 -9.92 -4.44
N SER A 7 14.73 -10.27 -4.49
CA SER A 7 15.29 -11.03 -5.62
C SER A 7 14.81 -12.48 -5.53
N GLN A 8 14.09 -12.94 -6.54
CA GLN A 8 13.61 -14.32 -6.62
C GLN A 8 14.74 -15.35 -6.73
N THR A 9 15.86 -14.99 -7.38
CA THR A 9 17.00 -15.90 -7.57
C THR A 9 17.90 -16.00 -6.34
N LYS A 10 18.05 -14.90 -5.60
CA LYS A 10 18.90 -14.86 -4.39
C LYS A 10 18.11 -15.04 -3.09
N MET A 11 16.78 -15.03 -3.16
CA MET A 11 15.86 -15.06 -2.02
C MET A 11 16.25 -14.04 -0.93
N LYS A 12 16.70 -12.86 -1.36
CA LYS A 12 17.18 -11.79 -0.48
C LYS A 12 16.48 -10.49 -0.81
N THR A 13 16.15 -9.71 0.21
CA THR A 13 15.63 -8.34 0.05
C THR A 13 16.70 -7.46 -0.59
N CYS A 14 16.34 -6.85 -1.72
CA CYS A 14 17.19 -5.93 -2.47
C CYS A 14 16.94 -4.48 -2.06
N ALA A 15 15.70 -4.13 -1.75
CA ALA A 15 15.31 -2.78 -1.33
C ALA A 15 14.10 -2.82 -0.41
N LYS A 16 14.02 -1.84 0.50
CA LYS A 16 12.84 -1.56 1.31
C LYS A 16 12.45 -0.11 1.09
N GLY A 17 11.16 0.17 1.12
CA GLY A 17 10.65 1.52 0.97
C GLY A 17 9.32 1.71 1.69
N SER A 18 8.97 2.97 1.88
CA SER A 18 7.65 3.35 2.37
C SER A 18 7.04 4.38 1.43
N ALA A 19 5.72 4.30 1.31
CA ALA A 19 4.93 5.21 0.50
C ALA A 19 3.77 5.76 1.34
N LYS A 20 3.52 7.06 1.14
CA LYS A 20 2.36 7.77 1.68
C LYS A 20 1.45 8.16 0.51
N MET A 21 0.24 7.62 0.50
CA MET A 21 -0.77 7.92 -0.51
C MET A 21 -1.75 8.98 0.01
N VAL A 22 -2.27 9.82 -0.88
CA VAL A 22 -3.29 10.84 -0.57
C VAL A 22 -4.36 10.83 -1.64
N MET A 23 -5.61 11.11 -1.26
CA MET A 23 -6.68 11.35 -2.22
C MET A 23 -6.67 12.83 -2.61
N PHE A 24 -6.62 13.08 -3.92
CA PHE A 24 -6.51 14.42 -4.49
C PHE A 24 -7.66 14.68 -5.46
N ASP A 25 -8.33 15.83 -5.28
CA ASP A 25 -9.36 16.30 -6.18
C ASP A 25 -8.73 17.28 -7.18
N PHE A 26 -8.62 16.87 -8.45
CA PHE A 26 -8.01 17.67 -9.51
C PHE A 26 -8.88 18.88 -9.91
N ASN A 27 -10.20 18.84 -9.70
CA ASN A 27 -11.08 19.97 -10.03
C ASN A 27 -10.89 21.11 -9.03
N LYS A 28 -10.68 20.76 -7.75
CA LYS A 28 -10.45 21.71 -6.65
C LYS A 28 -8.97 21.93 -6.36
N ASN A 29 -8.08 21.22 -7.05
CA ASN A 29 -6.63 21.21 -6.89
C ASN A 29 -6.19 21.09 -5.42
N GLN A 30 -6.85 20.21 -4.64
CA GLN A 30 -6.60 20.06 -3.21
C GLN A 30 -6.69 18.61 -2.75
N LYS A 31 -6.03 18.34 -1.61
CA LYS A 31 -6.21 17.07 -0.90
C LYS A 31 -7.60 17.02 -0.29
N VAL A 32 -8.22 15.85 -0.36
CA VAL A 32 -9.55 15.61 0.21
C VAL A 32 -9.52 14.42 1.15
N ALA A 33 -10.46 14.39 2.08
CA ALA A 33 -10.64 13.24 2.96
C ALA A 33 -11.06 12.03 2.12
N ILE A 34 -10.48 10.87 2.44
CA ILE A 34 -10.89 9.59 1.86
C ILE A 34 -12.28 9.25 2.43
N PRO A 35 -13.30 9.02 1.60
CA PRO A 35 -14.61 8.56 2.04
C PRO A 35 -14.52 7.30 2.89
N GLU A 36 -15.38 7.19 3.91
CA GLU A 36 -15.33 6.09 4.89
C GLU A 36 -15.43 4.70 4.25
N GLN A 37 -16.28 4.55 3.24
CA GLN A 37 -16.42 3.30 2.48
C GLN A 37 -15.10 2.86 1.82
N LEU A 38 -14.35 3.80 1.24
CA LEU A 38 -13.06 3.52 0.60
C LEU A 38 -11.98 3.24 1.64
N ARG A 39 -11.98 3.97 2.76
CA ARG A 39 -11.09 3.71 3.90
C ARG A 39 -11.27 2.28 4.40
N ASN A 40 -12.52 1.87 4.67
CA ASN A 40 -12.83 0.54 5.16
C ASN A 40 -12.41 -0.55 4.17
N ALA A 41 -12.60 -0.32 2.86
CA ALA A 41 -12.15 -1.24 1.83
C ALA A 41 -10.62 -1.37 1.78
N ILE A 42 -9.88 -0.27 1.90
CA ILE A 42 -8.41 -0.28 1.95
C ILE A 42 -7.92 -1.05 3.17
N GLU A 43 -8.48 -0.75 4.35
CA GLU A 43 -8.13 -1.43 5.60
C GLU A 43 -8.41 -2.94 5.50
N GLN A 44 -9.51 -3.36 4.88
CA GLN A 44 -9.78 -4.78 4.65
C GLN A 44 -8.77 -5.46 3.71
N ILE A 45 -8.24 -4.74 2.72
CA ILE A 45 -7.21 -5.27 1.82
C ILE A 45 -5.87 -5.38 2.55
N GLU A 46 -5.48 -4.36 3.31
CA GLU A 46 -4.23 -4.34 4.08
C GLU A 46 -4.23 -5.35 5.24
N SER A 47 -5.41 -5.61 5.82
CA SER A 47 -5.58 -6.59 6.92
C SER A 47 -5.53 -8.05 6.44
N LYS A 48 -5.72 -8.29 5.14
CA LYS A 48 -5.63 -9.66 4.60
C LYS A 48 -4.16 -10.08 4.65
N PRO A 49 -3.84 -11.26 5.22
CA PRO A 49 -2.49 -11.78 5.21
C PRO A 49 -2.03 -11.85 3.76
N SER A 50 -0.88 -11.24 3.47
CA SER A 50 -0.31 -11.32 2.14
C SER A 50 -0.11 -12.81 1.82
N CYS A 51 -0.57 -13.24 0.65
CA CYS A 51 -0.34 -14.60 0.16
C CYS A 51 1.15 -14.91 -0.07
N LEU A 52 2.04 -13.97 0.24
CA LEU A 52 3.49 -14.03 0.09
C LEU A 52 4.22 -14.21 1.44
N ALA A 53 3.51 -14.25 2.58
CA ALA A 53 4.12 -14.40 3.90
C ALA A 53 4.45 -15.85 4.31
N ASN A 54 4.17 -16.84 3.45
CA ASN A 54 4.53 -18.24 3.70
C ASN A 54 5.64 -18.69 2.75
N ARG A 55 6.89 -18.64 3.23
CA ARG A 55 7.95 -19.64 2.96
C ARG A 55 9.17 -19.38 3.83
#